data_AF-A0A8H6HPE3-F1
#
_entry.id   AF-A0A8H6HPE3-F1
#
_cell.length_a   1.000
_cell.length_b   1.000
_cell.length_c   1.000
_cell.angle_alpha   90.00
_cell.angle_beta   90.00
_cell.angle_gamma   90.00
#
_symmetry.space_group_name_H-M   'P 1'
#
loop_
_entity.id
_entity.type
_entity.pdbx_description
1 polymer ?
#
loop_
_entity_poly.entity_id
_entity_poly.type
_entity_poly.pdbx_seq_one_letter_code
_entity_poly.pdbx_strand_id
1 'polypeptide(L)'
;MGDSQPQASTSKHQFTPTKGEISPSRPRWQQYGGFYRPVRDPSIPWVPSPPHSPMPLANAPVFEIDFALKSGDLSSMDSSPTSDWSLTLPPNIIQQPTGHEHEDRTFVPKRMSTMRRLVRRFTSRGRSRPSTSSIASPEPIAKGKMPMHDTLPDPQRSPRVQPHEWKAYGYWARPIVGNVQVHNSDSPPQHFPPLQHIKDTNLTPEDVFNSLYSPSTGFHPERWKLGIEHPSLPRRPTRWALPDPTKPLPFPWEVQLNPFLEHVLFGVPRVYWDVREDVSAAQYGVNGSGEEGCRPLTPADFAQPASWPFLTHMYINALADDMAERFAWPLMVINPDGIKVRDVLNCVYANFREGVRADEYWGPHWTTARRKEAAKAHRRRTDVTAPENEWKALEGYVDPNDRMRRIDYLGHGGGRCGTQSYE
;
A
#
# COMPACT_ATOMS: atom_id res chain seq x y z
N MET A 1 8.26 -29.58 65.60
CA MET A 1 7.88 -29.72 64.18
C MET A 1 6.35 -29.70 64.12
N GLY A 2 5.64 -28.63 63.79
CA GLY A 2 6.00 -27.36 63.18
C GLY A 2 5.16 -27.03 61.93
N ASP A 3 3.97 -27.61 61.77
CA ASP A 3 3.16 -27.44 60.55
C ASP A 3 2.10 -26.35 60.73
N SER A 4 2.39 -25.20 60.13
CA SER A 4 1.49 -24.05 60.02
C SER A 4 0.71 -24.17 58.71
N GLN A 5 -0.61 -24.35 58.79
CA GLN A 5 -1.50 -24.20 57.63
C GLN A 5 -1.89 -22.72 57.46
N PRO A 6 -1.81 -22.15 56.24
CA PRO A 6 -2.34 -20.82 55.97
C PRO A 6 -3.85 -20.90 55.70
N GLN A 7 -4.62 -20.10 56.45
CA GLN A 7 -6.04 -19.85 56.20
C GLN A 7 -6.21 -18.95 54.96
N ALA A 8 -6.93 -19.44 53.96
CA ALA A 8 -7.34 -18.67 52.78
C ALA A 8 -8.49 -17.73 53.14
N SER A 9 -8.21 -16.42 53.14
CA SER A 9 -9.22 -15.36 53.26
C SER A 9 -9.94 -15.16 51.93
N THR A 10 -11.24 -15.46 51.89
CA THR A 10 -12.10 -15.25 50.72
C THR A 10 -12.72 -13.85 50.77
N SER A 11 -11.97 -12.85 50.31
CA SER A 11 -12.54 -11.51 50.07
C SER A 11 -13.30 -11.49 48.74
N LYS A 12 -14.63 -11.61 48.82
CA LYS A 12 -15.56 -11.34 47.70
C LYS A 12 -15.73 -9.82 47.54
N HIS A 13 -14.84 -9.18 46.80
CA HIS A 13 -15.15 -7.88 46.20
C HIS A 13 -15.80 -8.10 44.83
N GLN A 14 -17.13 -8.00 44.80
CA GLN A 14 -17.89 -7.79 43.57
C GLN A 14 -17.56 -6.40 43.02
N PHE A 15 -16.74 -6.35 41.97
CA PHE A 15 -16.62 -5.16 41.13
C PHE A 15 -17.93 -4.97 40.38
N THR A 16 -18.74 -3.99 40.79
CA THR A 16 -19.79 -3.44 39.95
C THR A 16 -19.14 -2.63 38.83
N PRO A 17 -19.32 -2.96 37.54
CA PRO A 17 -18.78 -2.16 36.46
C PRO A 17 -19.48 -0.80 36.46
N THR A 18 -18.72 0.25 36.74
CA THR A 18 -19.15 1.64 36.61
C THR A 18 -19.54 1.90 35.16
N LYS A 19 -20.84 2.15 34.94
CA LYS A 19 -21.36 2.72 33.70
C LYS A 19 -20.67 4.06 33.44
N GLY A 20 -20.01 4.22 32.29
CA GLY A 20 -19.97 5.52 31.63
C GLY A 20 -18.62 6.08 31.17
N GLU A 21 -17.53 5.33 31.17
CA GLU A 21 -16.38 5.75 30.34
C GLU A 21 -16.67 5.37 28.88
N ILE A 22 -17.08 6.38 28.11
CA ILE A 22 -17.15 6.30 26.66
C ILE A 22 -15.70 6.11 26.20
N SER A 23 -15.29 4.85 26.07
CA SER A 23 -14.03 4.49 25.42
C SER A 23 -13.95 5.28 24.11
N PRO A 24 -12.87 6.04 23.86
CA PRO A 24 -12.76 6.87 22.67
C PRO A 24 -13.07 5.99 21.47
N SER A 25 -14.18 6.30 20.79
CA SER A 25 -14.71 5.42 19.75
C SER A 25 -13.62 5.22 18.71
N ARG A 26 -13.13 3.97 18.57
CA ARG A 26 -12.15 3.64 17.53
C ARG A 26 -12.62 4.23 16.21
N PRO A 27 -11.73 4.88 15.44
CA PRO A 27 -12.16 5.55 14.23
C PRO A 27 -12.84 4.53 13.31
N ARG A 28 -14.03 4.91 12.81
CA ARG A 28 -15.00 4.00 12.17
C ARG A 28 -14.38 3.06 11.13
N TRP A 29 -13.39 3.53 10.37
CA TRP A 29 -12.72 2.76 9.33
C TRP A 29 -11.89 1.56 9.85
N GLN A 30 -11.32 1.63 11.05
CA GLN A 30 -10.51 0.54 11.64
C GLN A 30 -11.33 -0.72 11.98
N GLN A 31 -12.66 -0.59 12.04
CA GLN A 31 -13.57 -1.72 12.28
C GLN A 31 -13.60 -2.69 11.09
N TYR A 32 -13.14 -2.23 9.92
CA TYR A 32 -13.37 -2.91 8.65
C TYR A 32 -12.11 -3.49 8.00
N GLY A 33 -10.95 -3.37 8.65
CA GLY A 33 -9.68 -3.97 8.23
C GLY A 33 -9.02 -4.76 9.37
N GLY A 34 -8.07 -5.64 9.04
CA GLY A 34 -7.12 -6.23 9.98
C GLY A 34 -7.64 -7.42 10.79
N PHE A 35 -8.95 -7.67 10.75
CA PHE A 35 -9.61 -8.72 11.52
C PHE A 35 -10.50 -9.57 10.64
N TYR A 36 -10.04 -10.80 10.40
CA TYR A 36 -10.78 -11.81 9.65
C TYR A 36 -10.95 -13.05 10.53
N ARG A 37 -12.22 -13.40 10.78
CA ARG A 37 -12.61 -14.60 11.51
C ARG A 37 -12.17 -15.86 10.74
N PRO A 38 -11.46 -16.80 11.39
CA PRO A 38 -11.18 -18.10 10.81
C PRO A 38 -12.42 -19.00 10.85
N VAL A 39 -12.57 -19.82 9.81
CA VAL A 39 -13.47 -20.96 9.71
C VAL A 39 -12.79 -22.13 10.39
N ARG A 40 -13.12 -22.34 11.67
CA ARG A 40 -12.57 -23.44 12.49
C ARG A 40 -13.36 -24.74 12.35
N ASP A 41 -14.66 -24.61 12.10
CA ASP A 41 -15.58 -25.74 12.00
C ASP A 41 -16.42 -25.56 10.73
N PRO A 42 -16.23 -26.39 9.70
CA PRO A 42 -17.03 -26.35 8.50
C PRO A 42 -18.52 -26.62 8.74
N SER A 43 -18.92 -27.30 9.82
CA SER A 43 -20.35 -27.55 10.09
C SER A 43 -21.13 -26.29 10.48
N ILE A 44 -20.43 -25.21 10.88
CA ILE A 44 -21.04 -23.97 11.34
C ILE A 44 -21.16 -22.98 10.18
N PRO A 45 -22.37 -22.45 9.89
CA PRO A 45 -22.53 -21.40 8.91
C PRO A 45 -21.68 -20.17 9.22
N TRP A 46 -21.11 -19.57 8.18
CA TRP A 46 -20.28 -18.40 8.31
C TRP A 46 -21.11 -17.21 8.79
N VAL A 47 -20.55 -16.46 9.74
CA VAL A 47 -21.09 -15.18 10.20
C VAL A 47 -19.95 -14.16 10.18
N PRO A 48 -20.18 -12.95 9.61
CA PRO A 48 -19.20 -11.88 9.63
C PRO A 48 -18.68 -11.61 11.03
N SER A 49 -17.41 -11.19 11.17
CA SER A 49 -16.95 -10.71 12.48
C SER A 49 -17.84 -9.54 12.93
N PRO A 50 -18.13 -9.44 14.23
CA PRO A 50 -18.76 -8.24 14.77
C PRO A 50 -17.97 -6.99 14.35
N PRO A 51 -18.64 -5.84 14.16
CA PRO A 51 -17.95 -4.58 13.88
C PRO A 51 -16.95 -4.17 14.99
N HIS A 52 -17.07 -4.77 16.18
CA HIS A 52 -16.18 -4.58 17.31
C HIS A 52 -15.50 -5.91 17.67
N SER A 53 -14.57 -6.39 16.84
CA SER A 53 -13.74 -7.53 17.25
C SER A 53 -12.66 -7.08 18.24
N PRO A 54 -12.37 -7.90 19.27
CA PRO A 54 -11.22 -7.70 20.16
C PRO A 54 -9.91 -7.78 19.35
N MET A 55 -8.82 -7.24 19.91
CA MET A 55 -7.49 -7.15 19.28
C MET A 55 -6.98 -8.47 18.69
N PRO A 56 -6.08 -8.45 17.68
CA PRO A 56 -5.71 -9.67 16.99
C PRO A 56 -4.98 -10.55 18.00
N LEU A 57 -5.13 -11.86 17.89
CA LEU A 57 -4.17 -12.75 18.52
C LEU A 57 -2.81 -12.41 17.89
N ALA A 58 -1.90 -11.84 18.68
CA ALA A 58 -0.51 -11.73 18.27
C ALA A 58 -0.04 -13.14 17.86
N ASN A 59 0.60 -13.25 16.69
CA ASN A 59 1.24 -14.48 16.19
C ASN A 59 0.39 -15.48 15.37
N ALA A 60 -0.61 -15.04 14.60
CA ALA A 60 -0.99 -15.87 13.45
C ALA A 60 0.21 -15.92 12.48
N PRO A 61 0.78 -17.10 12.16
CA PRO A 61 1.91 -17.17 11.25
C PRO A 61 1.47 -16.61 9.89
N VAL A 62 2.03 -15.46 9.52
CA VAL A 62 2.04 -15.03 8.14
C VAL A 62 3.09 -15.93 7.50
N PHE A 63 2.65 -16.86 6.66
CA PHE A 63 3.60 -17.60 5.83
C PHE A 63 4.27 -16.58 4.92
N GLU A 64 5.52 -16.22 5.24
CA GLU A 64 6.41 -15.60 4.30
C GLU A 64 6.60 -16.60 3.17
N ILE A 65 6.01 -16.27 2.03
CA ILE A 65 6.38 -16.92 0.78
C ILE A 65 7.74 -16.36 0.46
N ASP A 66 8.75 -17.22 0.44
CA ASP A 66 10.13 -16.85 0.18
C ASP A 66 10.22 -16.18 -1.21
N PHE A 67 10.26 -14.85 -1.24
CA PHE A 67 10.36 -14.05 -2.47
C PHE A 67 11.78 -14.10 -3.08
N ALA A 68 12.69 -14.85 -2.46
CA ALA A 68 14.08 -15.03 -2.88
C ALA A 68 14.28 -16.02 -4.04
N LEU A 69 13.23 -16.36 -4.81
CA LEU A 69 13.41 -17.05 -6.09
C LEU A 69 13.96 -16.06 -7.12
N LYS A 70 15.29 -16.02 -7.17
CA LYS A 70 16.12 -15.42 -8.21
C LYS A 70 15.46 -15.57 -9.58
N SER A 71 15.24 -14.45 -10.24
CA SER A 71 14.79 -14.30 -11.63
C SER A 71 15.83 -14.75 -12.66
N GLY A 72 16.52 -15.86 -12.42
CA GLY A 72 17.60 -16.35 -13.26
C GLY A 72 17.69 -17.86 -13.15
N ASP A 73 16.87 -18.55 -13.96
CA ASP A 73 17.09 -19.86 -14.57
C ASP A 73 15.75 -20.52 -14.92
N LEU A 74 15.10 -19.99 -15.95
CA LEU A 74 14.14 -20.74 -16.75
C LEU A 74 14.58 -20.63 -18.21
N SER A 75 15.62 -21.39 -18.54
CA SER A 75 15.96 -21.70 -19.92
C SER A 75 15.25 -23.00 -20.33
N SER A 76 14.67 -22.96 -21.53
CA SER A 76 14.29 -24.12 -22.35
C SER A 76 13.13 -25.02 -21.87
N MET A 77 11.91 -24.64 -22.23
CA MET A 77 11.00 -25.61 -22.85
C MET A 77 10.33 -25.00 -24.08
N ASP A 78 10.58 -25.65 -25.22
CA ASP A 78 9.98 -25.41 -26.52
C ASP A 78 8.45 -25.48 -26.47
N SER A 79 7.79 -24.46 -27.01
CA SER A 79 6.43 -24.53 -27.54
C SER A 79 6.18 -23.32 -28.46
N SER A 80 6.31 -23.55 -29.77
CA SER A 80 5.93 -22.61 -30.84
C SER A 80 4.39 -22.58 -31.03
N PRO A 81 3.80 -21.71 -31.88
CA PRO A 81 3.11 -20.52 -31.39
C PRO A 81 1.66 -20.40 -31.91
N THR A 82 0.79 -19.66 -31.23
CA THR A 82 -0.34 -18.99 -31.89
C THR A 82 -0.73 -17.69 -31.17
N SER A 83 -1.09 -16.69 -31.98
CA SER A 83 -1.75 -15.40 -31.66
C SER A 83 -0.92 -14.26 -31.04
N ASP A 84 -0.04 -13.71 -31.89
CA ASP A 84 -0.02 -12.30 -32.34
C ASP A 84 -0.86 -11.26 -31.56
N TRP A 85 -0.18 -10.47 -30.71
CA TRP A 85 -0.51 -9.07 -30.41
C TRP A 85 0.80 -8.29 -30.22
N SER A 86 1.39 -7.90 -31.34
CA SER A 86 2.62 -7.13 -31.40
C SER A 86 2.33 -5.63 -31.27
N LEU A 87 2.65 -5.02 -30.12
CA LEU A 87 2.94 -3.58 -30.07
C LEU A 87 4.44 -3.37 -30.26
N THR A 88 4.75 -2.82 -31.41
CA THR A 88 6.06 -2.42 -31.91
C THR A 88 6.72 -1.36 -31.01
N LEU A 89 7.94 -1.65 -30.57
CA LEU A 89 8.94 -0.63 -30.23
C LEU A 89 10.07 -0.69 -31.28
N PRO A 90 10.66 0.46 -31.67
CA PRO A 90 11.57 0.53 -32.80
C PRO A 90 12.98 0.00 -32.47
N PRO A 91 13.73 -0.55 -33.46
CA PRO A 91 15.10 -1.00 -33.30
C PRO A 91 16.13 0.05 -33.77
N ASN A 92 17.30 0.10 -33.11
CA ASN A 92 18.63 0.21 -33.72
C ASN A 92 19.69 0.24 -32.59
N ILE A 93 20.53 -0.80 -32.45
CA ILE A 93 21.79 -1.07 -33.18
C ILE A 93 22.90 -0.06 -32.82
N ILE A 94 23.94 -0.54 -32.14
CA ILE A 94 25.34 -0.62 -32.64
C ILE A 94 26.07 -1.73 -31.86
N GLN A 95 26.77 -2.57 -32.63
CA GLN A 95 27.63 -3.67 -32.19
C GLN A 95 28.99 -3.17 -31.63
N GLN A 96 29.64 -4.09 -30.93
CA GLN A 96 30.92 -4.11 -30.21
C GLN A 96 32.14 -3.44 -30.92
N PRO A 97 33.29 -3.28 -30.22
CA PRO A 97 34.25 -4.41 -30.18
C PRO A 97 34.98 -4.63 -28.83
N THR A 98 35.52 -5.84 -28.77
CA THR A 98 36.52 -6.45 -27.90
C THR A 98 37.76 -5.60 -27.56
N GLY A 99 38.25 -5.80 -26.33
CA GLY A 99 39.67 -5.97 -26.01
C GLY A 99 40.56 -4.72 -25.98
N HIS A 100 41.08 -4.37 -24.80
CA HIS A 100 42.48 -3.99 -24.62
C HIS A 100 42.87 -3.96 -23.13
N GLU A 101 43.92 -4.70 -22.81
CA GLU A 101 44.78 -4.54 -21.64
C GLU A 101 45.47 -3.16 -21.69
N HIS A 102 45.57 -2.46 -20.55
CA HIS A 102 46.82 -1.97 -19.94
C HIS A 102 46.56 -0.89 -18.86
N GLU A 103 47.40 -0.97 -17.82
CA GLU A 103 47.99 0.11 -17.04
C GLU A 103 47.22 0.82 -15.91
N ASP A 104 47.62 0.39 -14.70
CA ASP A 104 47.84 1.20 -13.51
C ASP A 104 48.30 2.64 -13.83
N ARG A 105 47.43 3.60 -13.51
CA ARG A 105 47.85 4.98 -13.24
C ARG A 105 47.25 5.47 -11.94
N THR A 106 48.15 5.59 -10.97
CA THR A 106 48.01 6.26 -9.69
C THR A 106 47.56 7.72 -9.87
N PHE A 107 46.37 8.05 -9.35
CA PHE A 107 45.87 9.42 -9.30
C PHE A 107 46.16 10.04 -7.93
N VAL A 108 47.01 11.07 -7.93
CA VAL A 108 47.32 11.95 -6.79
C VAL A 108 46.21 12.99 -6.63
N PRO A 109 45.65 13.23 -5.42
CA PRO A 109 44.62 14.23 -5.23
C PRO A 109 45.22 15.64 -5.17
N LYS A 110 44.80 16.52 -6.08
CA LYS A 110 45.05 17.96 -5.97
C LYS A 110 44.07 18.59 -4.98
N ARG A 111 44.64 19.11 -3.89
CA ARG A 111 44.04 20.03 -2.93
C ARG A 111 43.38 21.22 -3.65
N MET A 112 42.09 21.44 -3.42
CA MET A 112 41.44 22.74 -3.64
C MET A 112 41.18 23.38 -2.28
N SER A 113 41.86 24.50 -2.06
CA SER A 113 41.79 25.32 -0.87
C SER A 113 40.55 26.22 -0.86
N THR A 114 40.00 26.33 0.35
CA THR A 114 39.01 27.28 0.84
C THR A 114 39.36 28.76 0.59
N MET A 115 38.38 29.54 0.12
CA MET A 115 38.16 30.96 0.48
C MET A 115 36.66 31.27 0.34
N ARG A 116 35.90 31.40 1.43
CA ARG A 116 35.65 32.60 2.25
C ARG A 116 34.87 33.73 1.56
N ARG A 117 33.60 33.83 2.00
CA ARG A 117 32.82 35.04 2.38
C ARG A 117 33.11 36.36 1.64
N LEU A 118 32.06 36.91 1.01
CA LEU A 118 31.71 38.34 1.14
C LEU A 118 30.18 38.51 0.98
N VAL A 119 29.50 38.82 2.09
CA VAL A 119 28.86 40.12 2.42
C VAL A 119 27.48 40.30 1.80
N ARG A 120 26.46 40.07 2.63
CA ARG A 120 25.11 40.60 2.50
C ARG A 120 25.17 42.12 2.68
N ARG A 121 24.66 42.88 1.71
CA ARG A 121 24.22 44.27 1.92
C ARG A 121 22.72 44.36 1.72
N PHE A 122 22.04 44.66 2.81
CA PHE A 122 20.67 45.15 2.85
C PHE A 122 20.57 46.45 2.03
N THR A 123 19.64 46.49 1.08
CA THR A 123 18.98 47.74 0.69
C THR A 123 17.49 47.50 0.65
N SER A 124 16.85 47.79 1.79
CA SER A 124 15.42 48.08 1.88
C SER A 124 15.15 49.37 1.10
N ARG A 125 14.73 49.23 -0.16
CA ARG A 125 14.11 50.34 -0.90
C ARG A 125 12.60 50.13 -0.88
N GLY A 126 11.94 50.99 -0.11
CA GLY A 126 10.51 51.12 -0.08
C GLY A 126 9.97 51.42 -1.47
N ARG A 127 9.06 50.57 -1.93
CA ARG A 127 8.14 50.89 -3.01
C ARG A 127 6.84 51.37 -2.39
N SER A 128 6.67 52.68 -2.44
CA SER A 128 5.41 53.39 -2.34
C SER A 128 4.35 52.72 -3.23
N ARG A 129 3.28 52.24 -2.60
CA ARG A 129 2.04 51.82 -3.27
C ARG A 129 1.42 53.05 -3.96
N PRO A 130 1.14 53.03 -5.27
CA PRO A 130 0.30 54.04 -5.89
C PRO A 130 -1.13 53.93 -5.36
N SER A 131 -1.71 55.09 -5.09
CA SER A 131 -3.07 55.25 -4.58
C SER A 131 -4.09 54.62 -5.53
N THR A 132 -4.98 53.83 -4.94
CA THR A 132 -6.24 53.35 -5.49
C THR A 132 -7.05 54.52 -6.06
N SER A 133 -7.09 54.62 -7.38
CA SER A 133 -8.09 55.40 -8.09
C SER A 133 -9.45 54.71 -7.94
N SER A 134 -10.43 55.49 -7.48
CA SER A 134 -11.83 55.12 -7.36
C SER A 134 -12.40 54.76 -8.73
N ILE A 135 -12.48 53.47 -9.04
CA ILE A 135 -13.31 52.99 -10.14
C ILE A 135 -14.75 53.01 -9.62
N ALA A 136 -15.56 53.86 -10.26
CA ALA A 136 -16.98 54.02 -9.99
C ALA A 136 -17.69 52.67 -9.96
N SER A 137 -18.46 52.44 -8.89
CA SER A 137 -19.34 51.29 -8.77
C SER A 137 -20.30 51.24 -9.96
N PRO A 138 -20.32 50.14 -10.75
CA PRO A 138 -21.36 49.96 -11.74
C PRO A 138 -22.72 49.86 -11.04
N GLU A 139 -23.71 50.52 -11.64
CA GLU A 139 -25.09 50.58 -11.18
C GLU A 139 -25.66 49.18 -10.86
N PRO A 140 -26.56 49.06 -9.87
CA PRO A 140 -27.21 47.81 -9.55
C PRO A 140 -28.06 47.34 -10.74
N ILE A 141 -27.52 46.39 -11.50
CA ILE A 141 -28.26 45.67 -12.53
C ILE A 141 -29.50 45.09 -11.86
N ALA A 142 -30.67 45.55 -12.33
CA ALA A 142 -31.97 45.10 -11.88
C ALA A 142 -32.00 43.58 -11.77
N LYS A 143 -32.42 43.08 -10.61
CA LYS A 143 -32.64 41.65 -10.31
C LYS A 143 -33.72 41.11 -11.25
N GLY A 144 -33.35 40.83 -12.49
CA GLY A 144 -34.13 39.97 -13.37
C GLY A 144 -34.26 38.64 -12.65
N LYS A 145 -35.51 38.22 -12.38
CA LYS A 145 -35.82 36.85 -11.97
C LYS A 145 -35.16 35.93 -12.98
N MET A 146 -34.00 35.36 -12.63
CA MET A 146 -33.43 34.30 -13.45
C MET A 146 -34.51 33.23 -13.55
N PRO A 147 -34.85 32.79 -14.77
CA PRO A 147 -35.79 31.69 -14.94
C PRO A 147 -35.32 30.57 -14.01
N MET A 148 -36.22 30.09 -13.15
CA MET A 148 -35.97 28.92 -12.32
C MET A 148 -35.49 27.85 -13.29
N HIS A 149 -34.19 27.58 -13.29
CA HIS A 149 -33.65 26.42 -13.95
C HIS A 149 -34.42 25.26 -13.37
N ASP A 150 -35.24 24.61 -14.20
CA ASP A 150 -35.83 23.32 -13.89
C ASP A 150 -34.75 22.50 -13.22
N THR A 151 -34.97 22.19 -11.94
CA THR A 151 -34.06 21.44 -11.10
C THR A 151 -33.81 20.12 -11.82
N LEU A 152 -32.71 20.06 -12.58
CA LEU A 152 -32.27 18.83 -13.21
C LEU A 152 -32.25 17.79 -12.08
N PRO A 153 -32.89 16.62 -12.26
CA PRO A 153 -32.94 15.61 -11.23
C PRO A 153 -31.52 15.39 -10.75
N ASP A 154 -31.30 15.64 -9.45
CA ASP A 154 -29.98 15.54 -8.82
C ASP A 154 -29.41 14.20 -9.26
N PRO A 155 -28.32 14.17 -10.06
CA PRO A 155 -27.84 12.95 -10.69
C PRO A 155 -27.70 11.92 -9.59
N GLN A 156 -28.53 10.87 -9.63
CA GLN A 156 -28.61 9.86 -8.59
C GLN A 156 -27.21 9.29 -8.40
N ARG A 157 -26.50 9.81 -7.40
CA ARG A 157 -25.16 9.34 -7.07
C ARG A 157 -25.33 7.90 -6.67
N SER A 158 -24.60 7.02 -7.36
CA SER A 158 -24.55 5.62 -7.00
C SER A 158 -24.34 5.48 -5.48
N PRO A 159 -25.12 4.62 -4.81
CA PRO A 159 -25.07 4.52 -3.35
C PRO A 159 -23.64 4.26 -2.89
N ARG A 160 -23.20 5.01 -1.87
CA ARG A 160 -21.85 4.86 -1.32
C ARG A 160 -21.67 3.43 -0.81
N VAL A 161 -20.60 2.77 -1.25
CA VAL A 161 -20.25 1.42 -0.81
C VAL A 161 -19.93 1.48 0.68
N GLN A 162 -20.62 0.66 1.46
CA GLN A 162 -20.43 0.64 2.90
C GLN A 162 -19.12 -0.06 3.25
N PRO A 163 -18.37 0.41 4.26
CA PRO A 163 -17.10 -0.19 4.66
C PRO A 163 -17.12 -1.72 4.86
N HIS A 164 -18.21 -2.26 5.40
CA HIS A 164 -18.35 -3.71 5.63
C HIS A 164 -18.43 -4.52 4.32
N GLU A 165 -18.85 -3.92 3.20
CA GLU A 165 -18.90 -4.59 1.90
C GLU A 165 -17.49 -4.83 1.37
N TRP A 166 -16.57 -3.85 1.53
CA TRP A 166 -15.15 -4.01 1.17
C TRP A 166 -14.51 -5.14 1.99
N LYS A 167 -14.79 -5.18 3.30
CA LYS A 167 -14.33 -6.25 4.19
C LYS A 167 -14.90 -7.61 3.78
N ALA A 168 -16.18 -7.68 3.41
CA ALA A 168 -16.81 -8.90 2.93
C ALA A 168 -16.11 -9.46 1.69
N TYR A 169 -15.62 -8.59 0.80
CA TYR A 169 -14.77 -9.03 -0.30
C TYR A 169 -13.44 -9.62 0.20
N GLY A 170 -12.76 -8.97 1.15
CA GLY A 170 -11.54 -9.49 1.76
C GLY A 170 -11.73 -10.88 2.40
N TYR A 171 -12.84 -11.08 3.11
CA TYR A 171 -13.23 -12.39 3.66
C TYR A 171 -13.36 -13.45 2.57
N TRP A 172 -14.11 -13.13 1.51
CA TRP A 172 -14.32 -14.04 0.40
C TRP A 172 -13.04 -14.35 -0.36
N ALA A 173 -12.20 -13.35 -0.61
CA ALA A 173 -10.99 -13.49 -1.44
C ALA A 173 -9.84 -14.20 -0.71
N ARG A 174 -9.74 -14.05 0.63
CA ARG A 174 -8.70 -14.68 1.46
C ARG A 174 -9.25 -15.27 2.75
N PRO A 175 -10.15 -16.28 2.66
CA PRO A 175 -10.69 -16.91 3.86
C PRO A 175 -9.58 -17.65 4.61
N ILE A 176 -9.77 -17.81 5.92
CA ILE A 176 -8.86 -18.57 6.78
C ILE A 176 -9.61 -19.84 7.18
N VAL A 177 -9.24 -21.00 6.66
CA VAL A 177 -9.90 -22.29 6.89
C VAL A 177 -8.95 -23.20 7.66
N GLY A 178 -9.34 -23.66 8.85
CA GLY A 178 -8.45 -24.50 9.68
C GLY A 178 -7.12 -23.82 10.04
N ASN A 179 -7.13 -22.48 10.23
CA ASN A 179 -5.94 -21.62 10.40
C ASN A 179 -5.03 -21.50 9.14
N VAL A 180 -5.45 -22.03 7.99
CA VAL A 180 -4.77 -21.84 6.70
C VAL A 180 -5.44 -20.71 5.94
N GLN A 181 -4.68 -19.66 5.63
CA GLN A 181 -5.18 -18.62 4.74
C GLN A 181 -5.03 -19.08 3.28
N VAL A 182 -6.15 -19.11 2.56
CA VAL A 182 -6.21 -19.62 1.19
C VAL A 182 -6.52 -18.50 0.19
N HIS A 183 -6.27 -18.76 -1.10
CA HIS A 183 -6.49 -17.80 -2.18
C HIS A 183 -7.75 -18.16 -2.95
N ASN A 184 -8.80 -17.33 -2.85
CA ASN A 184 -10.11 -17.64 -3.43
C ASN A 184 -10.56 -16.62 -4.49
N SER A 185 -9.61 -15.86 -5.05
CA SER A 185 -9.83 -14.96 -6.18
C SER A 185 -9.13 -15.48 -7.42
N ASP A 186 -9.75 -15.28 -8.59
CA ASP A 186 -9.24 -15.72 -9.90
C ASP A 186 -7.91 -15.04 -10.31
N SER A 187 -7.48 -14.02 -9.57
CA SER A 187 -6.20 -13.31 -9.73
C SER A 187 -5.23 -13.65 -8.59
N PRO A 188 -4.65 -14.85 -8.57
CA PRO A 188 -3.62 -15.15 -7.58
C PRO A 188 -2.36 -14.30 -7.85
N PRO A 189 -1.50 -14.08 -6.85
CA PRO A 189 -0.18 -13.50 -7.09
C PRO A 189 0.58 -14.30 -8.16
N GLN A 190 1.37 -13.62 -8.99
CA GLN A 190 2.04 -14.19 -10.18
C GLN A 190 2.87 -15.48 -9.93
N HIS A 191 3.28 -15.74 -8.69
CA HIS A 191 4.12 -16.89 -8.33
C HIS A 191 3.32 -18.15 -7.97
N PHE A 192 1.99 -18.08 -7.90
CA PHE A 192 1.18 -19.26 -7.62
C PHE A 192 0.86 -20.02 -8.91
N PRO A 193 0.87 -21.37 -8.89
CA PRO A 193 0.33 -22.14 -10.00
C PRO A 193 -1.14 -21.77 -10.21
N PRO A 194 -1.66 -21.85 -11.45
CA PRO A 194 -3.06 -21.63 -11.73
C PRO A 194 -3.92 -22.48 -10.79
N LEU A 195 -4.77 -21.81 -10.00
CA LEU A 195 -5.65 -22.50 -9.07
C LEU A 195 -6.74 -23.21 -9.88
N GLN A 196 -6.97 -24.48 -9.57
CA GLN A 196 -8.03 -25.26 -10.20
C GLN A 196 -9.39 -24.92 -9.57
N HIS A 197 -10.46 -24.90 -10.36
CA HIS A 197 -11.80 -24.81 -9.80
C HIS A 197 -12.27 -26.15 -9.25
N ILE A 198 -13.06 -26.14 -8.17
CA ILE A 198 -13.58 -27.37 -7.57
C ILE A 198 -14.45 -28.17 -8.54
N LYS A 199 -15.22 -27.48 -9.39
CA LYS A 199 -16.06 -28.09 -10.44
C LYS A 199 -15.28 -28.89 -11.48
N ASP A 200 -13.98 -28.63 -11.63
CA ASP A 200 -13.09 -29.32 -12.57
C ASP A 200 -12.40 -30.52 -11.89
N THR A 201 -12.79 -30.84 -10.66
CA THR A 201 -12.25 -31.93 -9.84
C THR A 201 -13.36 -32.82 -9.32
N ASN A 202 -13.00 -34.03 -8.87
CA ASN A 202 -13.93 -34.95 -8.19
C ASN A 202 -13.94 -34.79 -6.67
N LEU A 203 -13.40 -33.68 -6.14
CA LEU A 203 -13.28 -33.44 -4.71
C LEU A 203 -14.54 -32.77 -4.16
N THR A 204 -14.94 -33.16 -2.96
CA THR A 204 -15.95 -32.41 -2.18
C THR A 204 -15.29 -31.22 -1.46
N PRO A 205 -16.06 -30.19 -1.04
CA PRO A 205 -15.54 -29.12 -0.18
C PRO A 205 -14.84 -29.66 1.07
N GLU A 206 -15.38 -30.71 1.68
CA GLU A 206 -14.83 -31.38 2.86
C GLU A 206 -13.47 -32.02 2.56
N ASP A 207 -13.33 -32.68 1.41
CA ASP A 207 -12.04 -33.23 0.97
C ASP A 207 -10.99 -32.13 0.84
N VAL A 208 -11.37 -30.98 0.25
CA VAL A 208 -10.48 -29.83 0.13
C VAL A 208 -10.09 -29.32 1.51
N PHE A 209 -11.03 -29.11 2.42
CA PHE A 209 -10.74 -28.63 3.78
C PHE A 209 -9.81 -29.57 4.55
N ASN A 210 -10.05 -30.88 4.48
CA ASN A 210 -9.20 -31.89 5.12
C ASN A 210 -7.80 -31.93 4.50
N SER A 211 -7.67 -31.60 3.22
CA SER A 211 -6.38 -31.59 2.53
C SER A 211 -5.48 -30.41 2.90
N LEU A 212 -6.02 -29.31 3.44
CA LEU A 212 -5.27 -28.09 3.77
C LEU A 212 -4.28 -28.27 4.92
N TYR A 213 -4.40 -29.33 5.72
CA TYR A 213 -3.47 -29.63 6.80
C TYR A 213 -3.07 -31.10 6.75
N SER A 214 -1.78 -31.34 6.83
CA SER A 214 -1.17 -32.66 6.96
C SER A 214 -0.37 -32.72 8.25
N PRO A 215 -0.55 -33.74 9.11
CA PRO A 215 0.25 -33.88 10.33
C PRO A 215 1.76 -33.97 10.08
N SER A 216 2.19 -34.47 8.91
CA SER A 216 3.60 -34.68 8.59
C SER A 216 4.28 -33.45 7.97
N THR A 217 3.57 -32.71 7.14
CA THR A 217 4.12 -31.63 6.28
C THR A 217 3.58 -30.25 6.62
N GLY A 218 2.58 -30.14 7.49
CA GLY A 218 2.01 -28.87 7.93
C GLY A 218 0.88 -28.38 7.03
N PHE A 219 0.85 -27.06 6.79
CA PHE A 219 -0.23 -26.38 6.09
C PHE A 219 -0.02 -26.33 4.57
N HIS A 220 -1.10 -26.48 3.81
CA HIS A 220 -1.10 -26.64 2.36
C HIS A 220 -2.08 -25.69 1.67
N PRO A 221 -1.84 -24.36 1.68
CA PRO A 221 -2.72 -23.40 1.02
C PRO A 221 -2.84 -23.62 -0.50
N GLU A 222 -1.84 -24.23 -1.13
CA GLU A 222 -1.80 -24.57 -2.56
C GLU A 222 -2.81 -25.63 -2.97
N ARG A 223 -3.37 -26.39 -2.01
CA ARG A 223 -4.39 -27.42 -2.29
C ARG A 223 -5.81 -26.85 -2.40
N TRP A 224 -5.98 -25.56 -2.11
CA TRP A 224 -7.26 -24.87 -2.27
C TRP A 224 -7.79 -24.95 -3.71
N LYS A 225 -9.11 -24.99 -3.85
CA LYS A 225 -9.80 -24.98 -5.14
C LYS A 225 -10.73 -23.76 -5.22
N LEU A 226 -10.79 -23.12 -6.38
CA LEU A 226 -11.64 -21.95 -6.61
C LEU A 226 -13.11 -22.36 -6.75
N GLY A 227 -14.02 -21.43 -6.41
CA GLY A 227 -15.45 -21.60 -6.64
C GLY A 227 -16.16 -22.56 -5.67
N ILE A 228 -15.56 -22.84 -4.50
CA ILE A 228 -16.21 -23.62 -3.44
C ILE A 228 -17.40 -22.82 -2.89
N GLU A 229 -18.60 -23.37 -3.04
CA GLU A 229 -19.81 -22.88 -2.39
C GLU A 229 -20.09 -23.72 -1.15
N HIS A 230 -19.86 -23.16 0.04
CA HIS A 230 -20.05 -23.88 1.29
C HIS A 230 -20.63 -22.94 2.38
N PRO A 231 -21.61 -23.37 3.20
CA PRO A 231 -22.24 -22.50 4.19
C PRO A 231 -21.27 -21.88 5.22
N SER A 232 -20.17 -22.57 5.54
CA SER A 232 -19.13 -22.08 6.45
C SER A 232 -18.13 -21.11 5.84
N LEU A 233 -18.21 -20.87 4.53
CA LEU A 233 -17.37 -19.90 3.84
C LEU A 233 -18.12 -18.58 3.63
N PRO A 234 -17.40 -17.45 3.64
CA PRO A 234 -17.96 -16.17 3.21
C PRO A 234 -18.40 -16.23 1.75
N ARG A 235 -19.61 -15.74 1.46
CA ARG A 235 -20.13 -15.66 0.09
C ARG A 235 -19.42 -14.56 -0.70
N ARG A 236 -19.27 -14.76 -2.02
CA ARG A 236 -18.78 -13.72 -2.94
C ARG A 236 -19.73 -12.53 -2.94
N PRO A 237 -19.27 -11.31 -2.61
CA PRO A 237 -20.11 -10.13 -2.75
C PRO A 237 -20.45 -9.89 -4.22
N THR A 238 -21.73 -9.71 -4.52
CA THR A 238 -22.24 -9.51 -5.89
C THR A 238 -21.88 -8.15 -6.49
N ARG A 239 -21.58 -7.17 -5.63
CA ARG A 239 -21.27 -5.79 -6.04
C ARG A 239 -20.03 -5.67 -6.93
N TRP A 240 -19.04 -6.54 -6.75
CA TRP A 240 -17.79 -6.55 -7.51
C TRP A 240 -17.81 -7.65 -8.56
N ALA A 241 -18.58 -7.41 -9.63
CA ALA A 241 -18.55 -8.24 -10.83
C ALA A 241 -17.19 -8.15 -11.51
N LEU A 242 -16.78 -9.22 -12.19
CA LEU A 242 -15.55 -9.19 -13.01
C LEU A 242 -15.64 -8.05 -14.04
N PRO A 243 -14.56 -7.28 -14.25
CA PRO A 243 -14.55 -6.26 -15.28
C PRO A 243 -14.84 -6.86 -16.65
N ASP A 244 -15.67 -6.17 -17.41
CA ASP A 244 -15.95 -6.52 -18.81
C ASP A 244 -15.09 -5.61 -19.69
N PRO A 245 -14.07 -6.15 -20.39
CA PRO A 245 -13.18 -5.33 -21.22
C PRO A 245 -13.89 -4.68 -22.41
N THR A 246 -15.10 -5.13 -22.75
CA THR A 246 -15.91 -4.55 -23.84
C THR A 246 -16.71 -3.32 -23.40
N LYS A 247 -16.86 -3.11 -22.09
CA LYS A 247 -17.58 -1.96 -21.54
C LYS A 247 -16.64 -0.77 -21.34
N PRO A 248 -17.14 0.47 -21.51
CA PRO A 248 -16.34 1.65 -21.20
C PRO A 248 -15.99 1.67 -19.72
N LEU A 249 -14.79 2.19 -19.41
CA LEU A 249 -14.41 2.46 -18.02
C LEU A 249 -15.33 3.53 -17.43
N PRO A 250 -15.66 3.42 -16.12
CA PRO A 250 -16.44 4.46 -15.44
C PRO A 250 -15.65 5.78 -15.42
N PHE A 251 -16.37 6.89 -15.43
CA PHE A 251 -15.75 8.19 -15.22
C PHE A 251 -15.24 8.33 -13.78
N PRO A 252 -14.23 9.18 -13.53
CA PRO A 252 -13.66 9.34 -12.18
C PRO A 252 -14.70 9.67 -11.08
N TRP A 253 -15.75 10.42 -11.39
CA TRP A 253 -16.82 10.77 -10.44
C TRP A 253 -17.82 9.64 -10.19
N GLU A 254 -17.81 8.58 -11.00
CA GLU A 254 -18.60 7.37 -10.83
C GLU A 254 -17.85 6.30 -10.02
N VAL A 255 -16.57 6.54 -9.75
CA VAL A 255 -15.69 5.64 -9.01
C VAL A 255 -15.63 6.03 -7.54
N GLN A 256 -15.71 5.03 -6.67
CA GLN A 256 -15.40 5.15 -5.26
C GLN A 256 -14.10 4.39 -4.97
N LEU A 257 -13.13 5.05 -4.33
CA LEU A 257 -11.90 4.40 -3.89
C LEU A 257 -12.15 3.54 -2.65
N ASN A 258 -11.36 2.48 -2.50
CA ASN A 258 -11.30 1.73 -1.26
C ASN A 258 -10.92 2.69 -0.11
N PRO A 259 -11.56 2.60 1.07
CA PRO A 259 -11.22 3.44 2.22
C PRO A 259 -9.72 3.45 2.60
N PHE A 260 -8.97 2.39 2.30
CA PHE A 260 -7.52 2.33 2.54
C PHE A 260 -6.71 3.26 1.64
N LEU A 261 -7.24 3.59 0.46
CA LEU A 261 -6.59 4.41 -0.56
C LEU A 261 -7.15 5.85 -0.59
N GLU A 262 -8.15 6.15 0.25
CA GLU A 262 -8.68 7.51 0.38
C GLU A 262 -7.64 8.44 1.02
N HIS A 263 -7.31 9.53 0.33
CA HIS A 263 -6.49 10.59 0.89
C HIS A 263 -7.26 11.36 1.97
N VAL A 264 -6.61 11.63 3.10
CA VAL A 264 -7.16 12.40 4.21
C VAL A 264 -6.24 13.60 4.45
N LEU A 265 -6.76 14.81 4.25
CA LEU A 265 -5.98 16.05 4.40
C LEU A 265 -5.52 16.30 5.85
N PHE A 266 -6.32 15.88 6.83
CA PHE A 266 -6.04 16.12 8.25
C PHE A 266 -6.35 14.88 9.09
N GLY A 267 -5.46 14.57 10.02
CA GLY A 267 -5.57 13.41 10.91
C GLY A 267 -4.68 12.26 10.43
N VAL A 268 -4.90 11.08 11.01
CA VAL A 268 -4.06 9.92 10.74
C VAL A 268 -4.44 9.28 9.40
N PRO A 269 -3.45 8.99 8.52
CA PRO A 269 -3.70 8.31 7.26
C PRO A 269 -4.31 6.93 7.48
N ARG A 270 -5.06 6.43 6.50
CA ARG A 270 -5.76 5.13 6.61
C ARG A 270 -4.76 3.96 6.58
N VAL A 271 -3.77 4.09 5.71
CA VAL A 271 -2.63 3.19 5.60
C VAL A 271 -1.36 4.03 5.68
N TYR A 272 -0.37 3.54 6.41
CA TYR A 272 1.00 4.04 6.34
C TYR A 272 1.95 2.88 6.14
N TRP A 273 3.02 3.14 5.41
CA TRP A 273 4.13 2.22 5.28
C TRP A 273 5.38 2.99 4.90
N ASP A 274 6.54 2.45 5.26
CA ASP A 274 7.81 2.93 4.73
C ASP A 274 8.04 2.25 3.38
N VAL A 275 7.92 3.00 2.28
CA VAL A 275 8.10 2.45 0.92
C VAL A 275 9.53 1.98 0.63
N ARG A 276 10.48 2.17 1.57
CA ARG A 276 11.79 1.49 1.51
C ARG A 276 11.68 0.00 1.81
N GLU A 277 10.70 -0.38 2.62
CA GLU A 277 10.38 -1.76 3.02
C GLU A 277 9.36 -2.38 2.05
N ASP A 278 9.25 -3.70 2.10
CA ASP A 278 8.25 -4.44 1.33
C ASP A 278 6.82 -4.01 1.69
N VAL A 279 5.89 -4.15 0.74
CA VAL A 279 4.48 -3.79 0.93
C VAL A 279 3.82 -4.56 2.08
N SER A 280 4.30 -5.75 2.44
CA SER A 280 3.85 -6.47 3.65
C SER A 280 4.07 -5.70 4.95
N ALA A 281 4.99 -4.74 4.98
CA ALA A 281 5.21 -3.86 6.13
C ALA A 281 4.14 -2.76 6.27
N ALA A 282 3.16 -2.67 5.35
CA ALA A 282 2.09 -1.69 5.43
C ALA A 282 1.13 -1.95 6.58
N GLN A 283 0.67 -0.86 7.20
CA GLN A 283 -0.06 -0.90 8.46
C GLN A 283 -1.20 0.11 8.46
N TYR A 284 -2.17 -0.13 9.33
CA TYR A 284 -3.24 0.82 9.61
C TYR A 284 -2.73 1.98 10.41
N GLY A 285 -3.08 3.20 10.01
CA GLY A 285 -2.86 4.36 10.86
C GLY A 285 -3.64 4.29 12.17
N VAL A 286 -2.97 4.50 13.30
CA VAL A 286 -3.62 4.47 14.62
C VAL A 286 -3.82 5.89 15.14
N ASN A 287 -5.08 6.26 15.41
CA ASN A 287 -5.42 7.48 16.15
C ASN A 287 -5.20 7.23 17.65
N GLY A 288 -3.97 7.34 18.16
CA GLY A 288 -3.73 7.26 19.60
C GLY A 288 -2.25 7.18 19.99
N SER A 289 -1.94 7.73 21.16
CA SER A 289 -0.64 7.60 21.84
C SER A 289 -0.55 6.34 22.72
N GLY A 290 -1.51 5.43 22.61
CA GLY A 290 -1.60 4.24 23.46
C GLY A 290 -0.86 3.03 22.89
N GLU A 291 -0.68 2.00 23.74
CA GLU A 291 -0.15 0.67 23.41
C GLU A 291 -0.95 -0.10 22.34
N GLU A 292 -2.01 0.50 21.77
CA GLU A 292 -2.66 -0.03 20.57
C GLU A 292 -1.71 0.13 19.37
N GLY A 293 -0.65 -0.68 19.37
CA GLY A 293 0.44 -0.61 18.43
C GLY A 293 0.02 -0.78 16.97
N CYS A 294 0.98 -0.46 16.12
CA CYS A 294 1.11 -0.89 14.73
C CYS A 294 0.27 -2.14 14.40
N ARG A 295 -0.75 -1.98 13.55
CA ARG A 295 -1.54 -3.12 13.04
C ARG A 295 -1.23 -3.35 11.57
N PRO A 296 -0.53 -4.43 11.19
CA PRO A 296 -0.23 -4.69 9.80
C PRO A 296 -1.51 -4.97 9.00
N LEU A 297 -1.49 -4.61 7.72
CA LEU A 297 -2.48 -5.06 6.76
C LEU A 297 -2.35 -6.58 6.60
N THR A 298 -3.48 -7.29 6.68
CA THR A 298 -3.50 -8.74 6.43
C THR A 298 -3.58 -9.02 4.94
N PRO A 299 -3.26 -10.24 4.47
CA PRO A 299 -3.42 -10.59 3.06
C PRO A 299 -4.85 -10.43 2.53
N ALA A 300 -5.87 -10.53 3.39
CA ALA A 300 -7.26 -10.25 3.05
C ALA A 300 -7.54 -8.76 2.79
N ASP A 301 -6.86 -7.86 3.50
CA ASP A 301 -6.94 -6.41 3.29
C ASP A 301 -6.32 -6.03 1.94
N PHE A 302 -5.15 -6.59 1.66
CA PHE A 302 -4.47 -6.46 0.37
C PHE A 302 -5.30 -6.97 -0.81
N ALA A 303 -6.12 -8.00 -0.59
CA ALA A 303 -6.99 -8.58 -1.62
C ALA A 303 -8.29 -7.79 -1.86
N GLN A 304 -8.58 -6.77 -1.05
CA GLN A 304 -9.77 -5.96 -1.28
C GLN A 304 -9.68 -5.21 -2.62
N PRO A 305 -10.82 -4.93 -3.28
CA PRO A 305 -10.86 -4.11 -4.47
C PRO A 305 -10.32 -2.72 -4.17
N ALA A 306 -9.53 -2.13 -5.07
CA ALA A 306 -9.04 -0.75 -4.93
C ALA A 306 -10.14 0.28 -5.23
N SER A 307 -11.19 -0.12 -5.96
CA SER A 307 -12.25 0.75 -6.43
C SER A 307 -13.60 0.01 -6.55
N TRP A 308 -14.67 0.79 -6.60
CA TRP A 308 -15.98 0.35 -7.05
C TRP A 308 -16.56 1.34 -8.07
N PRO A 309 -17.04 0.87 -9.24
CA PRO A 309 -16.89 -0.51 -9.74
C PRO A 309 -15.41 -0.86 -9.94
N PHE A 310 -15.09 -2.14 -10.24
CA PHE A 310 -13.70 -2.50 -10.50
C PHE A 310 -13.14 -1.70 -11.67
N LEU A 311 -11.98 -1.11 -11.46
CA LEU A 311 -11.14 -0.58 -12.52
C LEU A 311 -10.14 -1.63 -12.98
N THR A 312 -9.88 -1.69 -14.28
CA THR A 312 -8.75 -2.46 -14.84
C THR A 312 -7.50 -1.62 -15.00
N HIS A 313 -7.65 -0.29 -15.01
CA HIS A 313 -6.57 0.68 -15.19
C HIS A 313 -6.73 1.82 -14.18
N MET A 314 -5.66 2.23 -13.51
CA MET A 314 -5.64 3.36 -12.60
C MET A 314 -4.36 4.17 -12.79
N TYR A 315 -4.52 5.43 -13.17
CA TYR A 315 -3.41 6.35 -13.37
C TYR A 315 -3.17 7.19 -12.11
N ILE A 316 -1.95 7.11 -11.56
CA ILE A 316 -1.53 7.89 -10.40
C ILE A 316 -0.49 8.90 -10.88
N ASN A 317 -0.83 10.18 -10.79
CA ASN A 317 -0.05 11.27 -11.39
C ASN A 317 0.31 12.40 -10.42
N ALA A 318 0.07 12.20 -9.13
CA ALA A 318 0.35 13.16 -8.08
C ALA A 318 0.67 12.44 -6.76
N LEU A 319 1.48 13.08 -5.93
CA LEU A 319 1.68 12.71 -4.54
C LEU A 319 1.11 13.81 -3.66
N ALA A 320 0.44 13.42 -2.58
CA ALA A 320 0.09 14.37 -1.53
C ALA A 320 1.36 15.00 -0.95
N ASP A 321 1.29 16.28 -0.60
CA ASP A 321 2.35 17.07 0.04
C ASP A 321 3.68 17.19 -0.73
N ASP A 322 3.75 16.74 -2.00
CA ASP A 322 4.89 17.08 -2.84
C ASP A 322 4.78 18.54 -3.32
N MET A 323 5.83 19.31 -3.03
CA MET A 323 5.93 20.72 -3.40
C MET A 323 6.30 20.92 -4.88
N ALA A 324 6.61 19.84 -5.61
CA ALA A 324 6.83 19.93 -7.05
C ALA A 324 5.53 20.21 -7.79
N GLU A 325 5.58 21.09 -8.79
CA GLU A 325 4.43 21.42 -9.64
C GLU A 325 3.87 20.20 -10.38
N ARG A 326 4.74 19.23 -10.68
CA ARG A 326 4.39 18.00 -11.38
C ARG A 326 5.10 16.82 -10.74
N PHE A 327 4.36 15.74 -10.48
CA PHE A 327 4.95 14.48 -10.08
C PHE A 327 5.76 13.89 -11.26
N ALA A 328 7.05 13.64 -11.01
CA ALA A 328 7.99 13.25 -12.05
C ALA A 328 7.74 11.83 -12.60
N TRP A 329 7.10 10.95 -11.82
CA TRP A 329 6.96 9.52 -12.16
C TRP A 329 5.51 9.05 -12.09
N PRO A 330 4.63 9.61 -12.95
CA PRO A 330 3.28 9.09 -13.01
C PRO A 330 3.31 7.61 -13.37
N LEU A 331 2.44 6.82 -12.75
CA LEU A 331 2.39 5.37 -12.91
C LEU A 331 0.98 4.91 -13.28
N MET A 332 0.91 3.78 -13.98
CA MET A 332 -0.34 3.12 -14.38
C MET A 332 -0.40 1.75 -13.72
N VAL A 333 -1.40 1.56 -12.86
CA VAL A 333 -1.73 0.25 -12.30
C VAL A 333 -2.65 -0.46 -13.29
N ILE A 334 -2.32 -1.68 -13.68
CA ILE A 334 -3.09 -2.47 -14.64
C ILE A 334 -3.39 -3.84 -14.03
N ASN A 335 -4.66 -4.21 -13.97
CA ASN A 335 -5.11 -5.55 -13.61
C ASN A 335 -6.41 -5.89 -14.37
N PRO A 336 -6.39 -6.81 -15.36
CA PRO A 336 -7.57 -7.12 -16.17
C PRO A 336 -8.74 -7.69 -15.36
N ASP A 337 -8.47 -8.31 -14.22
CA ASP A 337 -9.49 -8.89 -13.33
C ASP A 337 -9.97 -7.92 -12.24
N GLY A 338 -9.53 -6.67 -12.33
CA GLY A 338 -9.89 -5.58 -11.44
C GLY A 338 -8.81 -5.33 -10.38
N ILE A 339 -8.36 -4.08 -10.32
CA ILE A 339 -7.29 -3.61 -9.43
C ILE A 339 -7.67 -3.82 -7.96
N LYS A 340 -6.75 -4.42 -7.20
CA LYS A 340 -6.82 -4.62 -5.75
C LYS A 340 -5.92 -3.62 -5.02
N VAL A 341 -6.11 -3.50 -3.71
CA VAL A 341 -5.27 -2.63 -2.85
C VAL A 341 -3.79 -3.00 -2.98
N ARG A 342 -3.46 -4.30 -3.01
CA ARG A 342 -2.08 -4.78 -3.21
C ARG A 342 -1.47 -4.28 -4.52
N ASP A 343 -2.23 -4.27 -5.61
CA ASP A 343 -1.71 -3.88 -6.92
C ASP A 343 -1.26 -2.42 -6.92
N VAL A 344 -2.05 -1.55 -6.28
CA VAL A 344 -1.73 -0.13 -6.12
C VAL A 344 -0.45 0.04 -5.30
N LEU A 345 -0.37 -0.60 -4.13
CA LEU A 345 0.78 -0.49 -3.24
C LEU A 345 2.06 -1.05 -3.88
N ASN A 346 1.96 -2.20 -4.56
CA ASN A 346 3.08 -2.80 -5.28
C ASN A 346 3.55 -1.93 -6.44
N CYS A 347 2.63 -1.30 -7.19
CA CYS A 347 3.00 -0.42 -8.28
C CYS A 347 3.72 0.84 -7.76
N VAL A 348 3.24 1.43 -6.67
CA VAL A 348 3.92 2.54 -5.98
C VAL A 348 5.30 2.09 -5.50
N TYR A 349 5.39 0.95 -4.82
CA TYR A 349 6.66 0.40 -4.34
C TYR A 349 7.65 0.21 -5.50
N ALA A 350 7.26 -0.52 -6.55
CA ALA A 350 8.11 -0.77 -7.72
C ALA A 350 8.60 0.54 -8.36
N ASN A 351 7.71 1.53 -8.52
CA ASN A 351 8.06 2.82 -9.08
C ASN A 351 9.13 3.56 -8.25
N PHE A 352 9.02 3.57 -6.92
CA PHE A 352 9.99 4.21 -6.05
C PHE A 352 11.31 3.43 -5.89
N ARG A 353 11.35 2.15 -6.27
CA ARG A 353 12.56 1.33 -6.28
C ARG A 353 13.43 1.53 -7.52
N GLU A 354 12.89 2.12 -8.59
CA GLU A 354 13.66 2.42 -9.79
C GLU A 354 14.80 3.42 -9.52
N GLY A 355 15.90 3.26 -10.26
CA GLY A 355 17.04 4.17 -10.21
C GLY A 355 16.70 5.53 -10.80
N VAL A 356 17.20 6.62 -10.20
CA VAL A 356 17.07 7.97 -10.74
C VAL A 356 18.01 8.13 -11.93
N ARG A 357 17.47 8.54 -13.07
CA ARG A 357 18.23 8.81 -14.28
C ARG A 357 18.89 10.20 -14.20
N ALA A 358 19.97 10.40 -14.96
CA ALA A 358 20.70 11.66 -14.93
C ALA A 358 19.84 12.85 -15.40
N ASP A 359 19.00 12.64 -16.41
CA ASP A 359 18.04 13.62 -16.93
C ASP A 359 16.91 13.93 -15.94
N GLU A 360 16.47 12.96 -15.13
CA GLU A 360 15.53 13.20 -14.03
C GLU A 360 16.18 14.07 -12.95
N TYR A 361 17.40 13.73 -12.52
CA TYR A 361 18.12 14.42 -11.44
C TYR A 361 18.51 15.86 -11.83
N TRP A 362 19.05 16.05 -13.04
CA TRP A 362 19.45 17.36 -13.56
C TRP A 362 18.31 18.11 -14.25
N GLY A 363 17.16 17.47 -14.42
CA GLY A 363 15.99 18.01 -15.09
C GLY A 363 15.39 19.24 -14.41
N PRO A 364 14.48 19.93 -15.11
CA PRO A 364 13.90 21.19 -14.65
C PRO A 364 13.00 21.01 -13.41
N HIS A 365 12.48 19.80 -13.18
CA HIS A 365 11.54 19.51 -12.09
C HIS A 365 12.23 19.37 -10.73
N TRP A 366 13.53 19.05 -10.69
CA TRP A 366 14.28 18.93 -9.45
C TRP A 366 14.99 20.23 -9.11
N THR A 367 14.47 20.92 -8.10
CA THR A 367 15.15 22.10 -7.56
C THR A 367 16.52 21.72 -6.96
N THR A 368 17.44 22.68 -6.89
CA THR A 368 18.74 22.47 -6.23
C THR A 368 18.59 22.03 -4.76
N ALA A 369 17.54 22.47 -4.07
CA ALA A 369 17.22 22.02 -2.72
C ALA A 369 16.82 20.54 -2.72
N ARG A 370 15.92 20.13 -3.61
CA ARG A 370 15.46 18.73 -3.75
C ARG A 370 16.62 17.78 -4.06
N ARG A 371 17.50 18.15 -5.01
CA ARG A 371 18.73 17.37 -5.32
C ARG A 371 19.61 17.14 -4.09
N LYS A 372 19.81 18.17 -3.26
CA LYS A 372 20.63 18.07 -2.05
C LYS A 372 20.02 17.13 -1.02
N GLU A 373 18.70 17.21 -0.81
CA GLU A 373 17.99 16.30 0.10
C GLU A 373 18.02 14.86 -0.41
N ALA A 374 17.84 14.65 -1.72
CA ALA A 374 17.94 13.33 -2.32
C ALA A 374 19.35 12.73 -2.20
N ALA A 375 20.40 13.51 -2.48
CA ALA A 375 21.78 13.07 -2.27
C ALA A 375 22.08 12.75 -0.79
N LYS A 376 21.46 13.45 0.15
CA LYS A 376 21.58 13.15 1.58
C LYS A 376 20.85 11.86 1.96
N ALA A 377 19.63 11.65 1.46
CA ALA A 377 18.86 10.43 1.67
C ALA A 377 19.57 9.20 1.07
N HIS A 378 20.06 9.31 -0.16
CA HIS A 378 20.86 8.28 -0.84
C HIS A 378 22.08 7.89 -0.02
N ARG A 379 22.93 8.86 0.35
CA ARG A 379 24.12 8.58 1.18
C ARG A 379 23.78 7.86 2.48
N ARG A 380 22.72 8.29 3.17
CA ARG A 380 22.29 7.67 4.42
C ARG A 380 21.82 6.23 4.22
N ARG A 381 21.12 5.96 3.11
CA ARG A 381 20.63 4.62 2.78
C ARG A 381 21.76 3.65 2.42
N THR A 382 22.85 4.15 1.84
CA THR A 382 24.03 3.36 1.44
C THR A 382 25.14 3.36 2.50
N ASP A 383 24.98 4.10 3.60
CA ASP A 383 25.97 4.19 4.66
C ASP A 383 25.93 2.94 5.55
N VAL A 384 26.84 2.01 5.31
CA VAL A 384 27.00 0.79 6.10
C VAL A 384 27.43 1.04 7.54
N THR A 385 27.94 2.25 7.85
CA THR A 385 28.38 2.64 9.18
C THR A 385 27.29 3.35 10.00
N ALA A 386 26.16 3.66 9.38
CA ALA A 386 25.03 4.27 10.08
C ALA A 386 24.42 3.24 11.06
N PRO A 387 24.16 3.59 12.34
CA PRO A 387 23.63 2.66 13.33
C PRO A 387 22.32 1.97 12.91
N GLU A 388 21.44 2.66 12.19
CA GLU A 388 20.20 2.07 11.67
C GLU A 388 20.40 1.01 10.57
N ASN A 389 21.57 0.99 9.94
CA ASN A 389 21.91 0.13 8.81
C ASN A 389 22.86 -1.01 9.21
N GLU A 390 23.46 -1.00 10.40
CA GLU A 390 24.49 -1.96 10.80
C GLU A 390 24.00 -3.41 10.67
N TRP A 391 22.82 -3.72 11.22
CA TRP A 391 22.23 -5.06 11.10
C TRP A 391 21.82 -5.39 9.65
N LYS A 392 21.27 -4.43 8.91
CA LYS A 392 20.91 -4.61 7.50
C LYS A 392 22.14 -4.86 6.63
N ALA A 393 23.26 -4.22 6.95
CA ALA A 393 24.53 -4.40 6.26
C ALA A 393 25.12 -5.79 6.55
N LEU A 394 25.02 -6.29 7.78
CA LEU A 394 25.41 -7.65 8.14
C LEU A 394 24.62 -8.71 7.36
N GLU A 395 23.34 -8.46 7.11
CA GLU A 395 22.46 -9.34 6.32
C GLU A 395 22.54 -9.10 4.79
N GLY A 396 23.39 -8.16 4.34
CA GLY A 396 23.56 -7.85 2.93
C GLY A 396 22.42 -7.05 2.29
N TYR A 397 21.50 -6.49 3.09
CA TYR A 397 20.41 -5.63 2.62
C TYR A 397 20.85 -4.21 2.27
N VAL A 398 22.04 -3.78 2.72
CA VAL A 398 22.63 -2.48 2.37
C VAL A 398 23.81 -2.69 1.43
N ASP A 399 23.66 -2.19 0.21
CA ASP A 399 24.75 -2.14 -0.76
C ASP A 399 25.35 -0.73 -0.80
N PRO A 400 26.63 -0.54 -0.43
CA PRO A 400 27.29 0.77 -0.49
C PRO A 400 27.42 1.32 -1.91
N ASN A 401 27.31 0.47 -2.93
CA ASN A 401 27.35 0.85 -4.35
C ASN A 401 25.97 1.03 -4.96
N ASP A 402 24.90 0.92 -4.16
CA ASP A 402 23.55 1.07 -4.66
C ASP A 402 23.34 2.46 -5.23
N ARG A 403 22.66 2.52 -6.39
CA ARG A 403 22.41 3.77 -7.08
C ARG A 403 21.36 4.59 -6.33
N MET A 404 21.32 5.89 -6.62
CA MET A 404 20.21 6.73 -6.18
C MET A 404 18.91 6.17 -6.78
N ARG A 405 17.89 6.00 -5.93
CA ARG A 405 16.58 5.49 -6.31
C ARG A 405 15.55 6.59 -6.15
N ARG A 406 14.42 6.47 -6.85
CA ARG A 406 13.35 7.47 -6.80
C ARG A 406 12.83 7.70 -5.39
N ILE A 407 12.92 6.72 -4.49
CA ILE A 407 12.61 6.92 -3.06
C ILE A 407 13.48 8.00 -2.40
N ASP A 408 14.73 8.18 -2.83
CA ASP A 408 15.62 9.19 -2.26
C ASP A 408 15.08 10.61 -2.52
N TYR A 409 14.26 10.81 -3.56
CA TYR A 409 13.58 12.09 -3.85
C TYR A 409 12.71 12.61 -2.72
N LEU A 410 12.05 11.71 -1.97
CA LEU A 410 11.24 12.08 -0.81
C LEU A 410 12.11 12.64 0.34
N GLY A 411 13.43 12.56 0.20
CA GLY A 411 14.40 13.06 1.17
C GLY A 411 14.38 12.23 2.45
N HIS A 412 15.01 12.75 3.49
CA HIS A 412 14.97 12.12 4.81
C HIS A 412 13.69 12.49 5.61
N GLY A 413 12.65 13.00 4.94
CA GLY A 413 11.49 13.63 5.57
C GLY A 413 10.45 12.68 6.18
N GLY A 414 10.52 11.37 5.96
CA GLY A 414 9.42 10.46 6.29
C GLY A 414 9.38 9.87 7.71
N GLY A 415 10.35 10.18 8.59
CA GLY A 415 10.57 9.38 9.81
C GLY A 415 10.33 10.07 11.15
N ARG A 416 10.10 11.38 11.20
CA ARG A 416 9.74 12.07 12.46
C ARG A 416 8.37 12.72 12.32
N CYS A 417 7.35 11.90 12.15
CA CYS A 417 6.02 12.30 12.58
C CYS A 417 6.05 12.33 14.11
N GLY A 418 6.47 13.47 14.67
CA GLY A 418 6.33 13.89 16.06
C GLY A 418 6.22 12.83 17.15
N THR A 419 7.29 12.10 17.45
CA THR A 419 7.68 11.98 18.86
C THR A 419 8.45 13.24 19.22
N GLN A 420 7.73 14.37 19.33
CA GLN A 420 8.15 15.35 20.32
C GLN A 420 7.95 14.62 21.64
N SER A 421 9.05 14.14 22.22
CA SER A 421 9.12 13.90 23.65
C SER A 421 8.68 15.19 24.31
N TYR A 422 7.44 15.23 24.80
CA TYR A 422 7.07 16.14 25.86
C TYR A 422 7.84 15.64 27.09
N GLU A 423 9.04 16.17 27.29
CA GLU A 423 9.65 16.27 28.62
C GLU A 423 9.09 17.50 29.33
#